data_AF-F0IE10-F1
#
_entry.id   AF-F0IE10-F1
#
_cell.length_a   1.000
_cell.length_b   1.000
_cell.length_c   1.000
_cell.angle_alpha   90.00
_cell.angle_beta   90.00
_cell.angle_gamma   90.00
#
_symmetry.space_group_name_H-M   'P 1'
#
loop_
_entity.id
_entity.type
_entity.pdbx_description
1 polymer ?
#
loop_
_entity_poly.entity_id
_entity_poly.type
_entity_poly.pdbx_seq_one_letter_code
_entity_poly.pdbx_strand_id
1 'polypeptide(L)'
;MNHLHLTGYKTFKNIQLDLSPINILIGANGSGKSNFISFFELLNRLYNRSLREYIALRGGEDKMLFRGKKITNEIGFQLTFEGGNTYEVVLKIGEHGFIFNREVLTSEGQELSIDNFYTESQLKLSDTPEATYILKQLEGFRKYHFHDTGSLSPFTKQSNVQNDIYYLYKDGANLAAFLYHINQKDKITYHRIVKTIQSIAPYFSDFYLVPNANDEVRLQWKDKYSDMVFGATDLSDGTLRFMALTTLFLQPNLPNTIVID
;
A
#
# COMPACT_ATOMS: atom_id res chain seq x y z
N MET A 1 -13.91 1.08 -2.37
CA MET A 1 -14.20 2.42 -1.81
C MET A 1 -14.52 3.35 -2.96
N ASN A 2 -15.65 4.05 -2.91
CA ASN A 2 -16.13 4.92 -3.99
C ASN A 2 -16.21 6.40 -3.61
N HIS A 3 -16.25 6.73 -2.31
CA HIS A 3 -16.25 8.12 -1.84
C HIS A 3 -15.40 8.27 -0.57
N LEU A 4 -14.71 9.40 -0.48
CA LEU A 4 -13.89 9.80 0.66
C LEU A 4 -14.22 11.24 1.05
N HIS A 5 -14.62 11.44 2.31
CA HIS A 5 -14.65 12.74 2.97
C HIS A 5 -13.52 12.80 3.99
N LEU A 6 -12.68 13.84 3.93
CA LEU A 6 -11.52 14.02 4.81
C LEU A 6 -11.46 15.46 5.32
N THR A 7 -11.31 15.63 6.62
CA THR A 7 -11.26 16.94 7.28
C THR A 7 -10.08 17.03 8.23
N GLY A 8 -9.55 18.24 8.39
CA GLY A 8 -8.53 18.54 9.40
C GLY A 8 -7.16 17.86 9.19
N TYR A 9 -6.88 17.24 8.04
CA TYR A 9 -5.66 16.47 7.79
C TYR A 9 -4.63 17.23 6.95
N LYS A 10 -3.47 17.53 7.53
CA LYS A 10 -2.29 18.15 6.88
C LYS A 10 -2.60 19.41 6.07
N THR A 11 -2.69 19.32 4.75
CA THR A 11 -3.02 20.47 3.88
C THR A 11 -4.52 20.64 3.66
N PHE A 12 -5.32 19.70 4.13
CA PHE A 12 -6.74 19.61 3.84
C PHE A 12 -7.58 20.06 5.02
N LYS A 13 -8.26 21.21 4.87
CA LYS A 13 -9.28 21.63 5.83
C LYS A 13 -10.52 20.73 5.72
N ASN A 14 -11.01 20.55 4.49
CA ASN A 14 -12.12 19.68 4.12
C ASN A 14 -11.96 19.32 2.64
N ILE A 15 -12.03 18.04 2.30
CA ILE A 15 -12.06 17.52 0.93
C ILE A 15 -13.12 16.42 0.85
N GLN A 16 -13.82 16.39 -0.28
CA GLN A 16 -14.70 15.30 -0.67
C GLN A 16 -14.28 14.85 -2.07
N LEU A 17 -14.09 13.55 -2.25
CA LEU A 17 -13.66 12.97 -3.51
C LEU A 17 -14.44 11.70 -3.81
N ASP A 18 -14.95 11.62 -5.04
CA ASP A 18 -15.39 10.36 -5.62
C ASP A 18 -14.17 9.64 -6.22
N LEU A 19 -14.08 8.35 -5.96
CA LEU A 19 -12.99 7.49 -6.39
C LEU A 19 -13.51 6.47 -7.41
N SER A 20 -12.86 6.47 -8.56
CA SER A 20 -13.08 5.49 -9.63
C SER A 20 -12.20 4.24 -9.40
N PRO A 21 -12.39 3.15 -10.16
CA PRO A 21 -11.49 2.00 -10.09
C PRO A 21 -10.01 2.33 -10.37
N ILE A 22 -9.74 3.38 -11.16
CA ILE A 22 -8.41 3.94 -11.41
C ILE A 22 -8.47 5.45 -11.18
N ASN A 23 -7.57 5.97 -10.33
CA ASN A 23 -7.48 7.41 -10.03
C ASN A 23 -6.05 7.89 -10.29
N ILE A 24 -5.90 8.95 -11.09
CA ILE A 24 -4.60 9.56 -11.40
C ILE A 24 -4.58 10.95 -10.75
N LEU A 25 -3.64 11.16 -9.81
CA LEU A 25 -3.49 12.44 -9.12
C LEU A 25 -2.49 13.35 -9.85
N ILE A 26 -3.00 14.42 -10.46
CA ILE A 26 -2.20 15.41 -11.19
C ILE A 26 -2.31 16.76 -10.50
N GLY A 27 -1.20 17.49 -10.39
CA GLY A 27 -1.18 18.84 -9.83
C GLY A 27 0.24 19.37 -9.61
N ALA A 28 0.36 20.66 -9.34
CA ALA A 28 1.65 21.31 -9.08
C ALA A 28 2.34 20.78 -7.81
N ASN A 29 3.64 21.04 -7.68
CA ASN A 29 4.36 20.75 -6.44
C ASN A 29 3.75 21.51 -5.27
N GLY A 30 3.57 20.85 -4.12
CA GLY A 30 2.89 21.43 -2.97
C GLY A 30 1.36 21.43 -3.02
N SER A 31 0.73 20.93 -4.09
CA SER A 31 -0.74 20.89 -4.21
C SER A 31 -1.45 19.91 -3.25
N GLY A 32 -0.71 19.19 -2.41
CA GLY A 32 -1.26 18.24 -1.44
C GLY A 32 -1.32 16.79 -1.89
N LYS A 33 -0.86 16.42 -3.10
CA LYS A 33 -0.85 15.02 -3.60
C LYS A 33 -0.20 14.05 -2.62
N SER A 34 1.04 14.32 -2.20
CA SER A 34 1.76 13.45 -1.26
C SER A 34 1.06 13.39 0.11
N ASN A 35 0.36 14.46 0.51
CA ASN A 35 -0.45 14.44 1.73
C ASN A 35 -1.67 13.55 1.56
N PHE A 36 -2.35 13.60 0.40
CA PHE A 36 -3.45 12.70 0.10
C PHE A 36 -3.00 11.24 0.10
N ILE A 37 -1.87 10.96 -0.54
CA ILE A 37 -1.30 9.61 -0.54
C ILE A 37 -0.93 9.16 0.89
N SER A 38 -0.41 10.07 1.73
CA SER A 38 -0.11 9.75 3.13
C SER A 38 -1.33 9.48 4.01
N PHE A 39 -2.55 9.88 3.58
CA PHE A 39 -3.78 9.47 4.27
C PHE A 39 -4.00 7.95 4.16
N PHE A 40 -3.65 7.32 3.04
CA PHE A 40 -3.71 5.86 2.94
C PHE A 40 -2.66 5.16 3.80
N GLU A 41 -1.50 5.80 4.04
CA GLU A 41 -0.56 5.32 5.06
C GLU A 41 -1.20 5.40 6.46
N LEU A 42 -1.90 6.49 6.79
CA LEU A 42 -2.62 6.63 8.05
C LEU A 42 -3.67 5.51 8.22
N LEU A 43 -4.47 5.24 7.20
CA LEU A 43 -5.46 4.15 7.19
C LEU A 43 -4.83 2.77 7.43
N ASN A 44 -3.70 2.49 6.77
CA ASN A 44 -2.96 1.25 6.99
C ASN A 44 -2.47 1.13 8.45
N ARG A 45 -1.96 2.22 9.03
CA ARG A 45 -1.46 2.25 10.41
C ARG A 45 -2.58 2.11 11.43
N LEU A 46 -3.73 2.71 11.16
CA LEU A 46 -4.95 2.51 11.91
C LEU A 46 -5.37 1.03 11.86
N TYR A 47 -5.47 0.45 10.66
CA TYR A 47 -5.79 -0.96 10.47
C TYR A 47 -4.83 -1.86 11.25
N ASN A 48 -3.53 -1.55 11.25
CA ASN A 48 -2.52 -2.33 11.96
C ASN A 48 -2.36 -2.01 13.45
N ARG A 49 -3.21 -1.14 14.02
CA ARG A 49 -3.13 -0.71 15.43
C ARG A 49 -1.73 -0.23 15.82
N SER A 50 -1.09 0.50 14.91
CA SER A 50 0.23 1.10 15.08
C SER A 50 0.17 2.62 14.83
N LEU A 51 -0.97 3.24 15.12
CA LEU A 51 -1.22 4.64 14.78
C LEU A 51 -0.35 5.56 15.65
N ARG A 52 -0.26 5.29 16.95
CA ARG A 52 0.53 6.07 17.90
C ARG A 52 2.02 6.10 17.52
N GLU A 53 2.59 4.93 17.21
CA GLU A 53 3.98 4.81 16.76
C GLU A 53 4.20 5.61 15.47
N TYR A 54 3.29 5.47 14.50
CA TYR A 54 3.38 6.20 13.23
C TYR A 54 3.40 7.72 13.42
N ILE A 55 2.52 8.25 14.28
CA ILE A 55 2.45 9.69 14.57
C ILE A 55 3.75 10.17 15.24
N ALA A 56 4.23 9.42 16.24
CA ALA A 56 5.47 9.75 16.95
C ALA A 56 6.68 9.83 16.01
N LEU A 57 6.84 8.86 15.11
CA LEU A 57 7.94 8.83 14.12
C LEU A 57 7.82 9.90 13.02
N ARG A 58 6.65 10.54 12.88
CA ARG A 58 6.38 11.58 11.86
C ARG A 58 6.36 13.00 12.45
N GLY A 59 6.85 13.17 13.67
CA GLY A 59 6.99 14.48 14.31
C GLY A 59 5.77 14.93 15.14
N GLY A 60 4.91 14.00 15.52
CA GLY A 60 3.80 14.24 16.45
C GLY A 60 2.49 14.70 15.80
N GLU A 61 1.48 14.93 16.64
CA GLU A 61 0.09 15.20 16.25
C GLU A 61 -0.03 16.51 15.45
N ASP A 62 0.75 17.52 15.82
CA ASP A 62 0.73 18.84 15.19
C ASP A 62 1.02 18.78 13.68
N LYS A 63 1.87 17.84 13.24
CA LYS A 63 2.21 17.62 11.83
C LYS A 63 1.11 16.92 11.04
N MET A 64 0.18 16.25 11.72
CA MET A 64 -0.95 15.58 11.08
C MET A 64 -2.13 16.52 10.87
N LEU A 65 -2.20 17.62 11.62
CA LEU A 65 -3.35 18.52 11.63
C LEU A 65 -3.27 19.60 10.57
N PHE A 66 -4.44 20.03 10.09
CA PHE A 66 -4.56 21.18 9.23
C PHE A 66 -4.11 22.45 9.95
N ARG A 67 -2.97 22.99 9.51
CA ARG A 67 -2.33 24.18 10.12
C ARG A 67 -2.07 24.04 11.63
N GLY A 68 -1.85 22.80 12.10
CA GLY A 68 -1.46 22.50 13.48
C GLY A 68 -2.56 22.70 14.53
N LYS A 69 -2.21 22.36 15.78
CA LYS A 69 -3.12 22.27 16.94
C LYS A 69 -3.76 23.59 17.38
N LYS A 70 -3.21 24.72 16.94
CA LYS A 70 -3.78 26.06 17.21
C LYS A 70 -5.05 26.33 16.40
N ILE A 71 -5.19 25.67 15.24
CA ILE A 71 -6.28 25.92 14.29
C ILE A 71 -7.22 24.71 14.23
N THR A 72 -6.66 23.50 14.33
CA THR A 72 -7.40 22.26 14.16
C THR A 72 -7.07 21.32 15.31
N ASN A 73 -8.08 20.77 15.98
CA ASN A 73 -7.91 19.82 17.08
C ASN A 73 -8.41 18.40 16.75
N GLU A 74 -8.98 18.21 15.56
CA GLU A 74 -9.60 16.95 15.13
C GLU A 74 -9.24 16.64 13.67
N ILE A 75 -9.06 15.35 13.38
CA ILE A 75 -8.98 14.80 12.02
C ILE A 75 -10.19 13.89 11.85
N GLY A 76 -11.04 14.20 10.88
CA GLY A 76 -12.21 13.39 10.55
C GLY A 76 -12.06 12.74 9.19
N PHE A 77 -12.51 11.50 9.04
CA PHE A 77 -12.72 10.93 7.73
C PHE A 77 -13.93 10.01 7.69
N GLN A 78 -14.54 9.91 6.51
CA GLN A 78 -15.58 8.93 6.22
C GLN A 78 -15.25 8.28 4.88
N LEU A 79 -15.11 6.96 4.90
CA LEU A 79 -14.97 6.13 3.71
C LEU A 79 -16.33 5.54 3.38
N THR A 80 -16.74 5.63 2.12
CA THR A 80 -17.93 4.94 1.61
C THR A 80 -17.49 3.84 0.65
N PHE A 81 -18.15 2.69 0.76
CA PHE A 81 -17.89 1.52 -0.06
C PHE A 81 -19.10 1.19 -0.93
N GLU A 82 -18.91 0.29 -1.88
CA GLU A 82 -20.03 -0.26 -2.65
C GLU A 82 -21.05 -0.91 -1.71
N GLY A 83 -22.33 -0.80 -2.05
CA GLY A 83 -23.44 -1.22 -1.19
C GLY A 83 -23.83 -0.24 -0.09
N GLY A 84 -23.19 0.93 -0.01
CA GLY A 84 -23.57 1.99 0.95
C GLY A 84 -22.96 1.83 2.34
N ASN A 85 -22.13 0.80 2.55
CA ASN A 85 -21.40 0.61 3.79
C ASN A 85 -20.42 1.77 4.01
N THR A 86 -20.29 2.25 5.25
CA THR A 86 -19.36 3.34 5.59
C THR A 86 -18.48 3.01 6.78
N TYR A 87 -17.31 3.64 6.81
CA TYR A 87 -16.42 3.69 7.96
C TYR A 87 -16.07 5.14 8.28
N GLU A 88 -16.52 5.61 9.44
CA GLU A 88 -16.34 6.98 9.91
C GLU A 88 -15.42 7.01 11.13
N VAL A 89 -14.44 7.91 11.14
CA VAL A 89 -13.53 8.10 12.26
C VAL A 89 -13.32 9.58 12.52
N VAL A 90 -13.34 9.96 13.81
CA VAL A 90 -12.87 11.26 14.29
C VAL A 90 -11.78 11.05 15.32
N LEU A 91 -10.56 11.42 14.97
CA LEU A 91 -9.41 11.46 15.85
C LEU A 91 -9.33 12.84 16.49
N LYS A 92 -9.34 12.90 17.82
CA LYS A 92 -9.24 14.15 18.58
C LYS A 92 -7.93 14.21 19.35
N ILE A 93 -7.31 15.38 19.44
CA ILE A 93 -6.13 15.54 20.30
C ILE A 93 -6.52 15.31 21.75
N GLY A 94 -5.89 14.34 22.41
CA GLY A 94 -5.87 14.15 23.85
C GLY A 94 -4.51 14.50 24.46
N GLU A 95 -4.33 14.22 25.76
CA GLU A 95 -3.09 14.54 26.49
C GLU A 95 -1.88 13.72 26.03
N HIS A 96 -2.11 12.48 25.57
CA HIS A 96 -1.07 11.52 25.20
C HIS A 96 -1.07 11.13 23.72
N GLY A 97 -1.70 11.97 22.89
CA GLY A 97 -1.80 11.82 21.44
C GLY A 97 -3.25 11.83 20.97
N PHE A 98 -3.48 11.39 19.74
CA PHE A 98 -4.84 11.26 19.22
C PHE A 98 -5.62 10.17 19.96
N ILE A 99 -6.89 10.44 20.22
CA ILE A 99 -7.87 9.47 20.70
C ILE A 99 -8.99 9.30 19.67
N PHE A 100 -9.56 8.10 19.60
CA PHE A 100 -10.72 7.80 18.77
C PHE A 100 -11.97 8.33 19.47
N ASN A 101 -12.31 9.59 19.17
CA ASN A 101 -13.50 10.28 19.69
C ASN A 101 -14.79 9.81 18.98
N ARG A 102 -14.66 9.30 17.75
CA ARG A 102 -15.72 8.61 17.01
C ARG A 102 -15.07 7.54 16.15
N GLU A 103 -15.67 6.36 16.12
CA GLU A 103 -15.31 5.26 15.23
C GLU A 103 -16.61 4.48 14.97
N VAL A 104 -17.19 4.62 13.79
CA VAL A 104 -18.53 4.12 13.47
C VAL A 104 -18.49 3.33 12.16
N LEU A 105 -19.14 2.17 12.19
CA LEU A 105 -19.40 1.33 11.02
C LEU A 105 -20.88 1.51 10.66
N THR A 106 -21.19 1.77 9.39
CA THR A 106 -22.58 1.80 8.93
C THR A 106 -22.81 0.72 7.90
N SER A 107 -23.87 -0.07 8.07
CA SER A 107 -24.35 -1.06 7.11
C SER A 107 -25.87 -0.99 7.04
N GLU A 108 -26.43 -0.99 5.82
CA GLU A 108 -27.88 -0.91 5.59
C GLU A 108 -28.59 0.23 6.35
N GLY A 109 -27.89 1.34 6.58
CA GLY A 109 -28.41 2.50 7.32
C GLY A 109 -28.39 2.36 8.85
N GLN A 110 -27.89 1.25 9.40
CA GLN A 110 -27.66 1.06 10.83
C GLN A 110 -26.23 1.44 11.20
N GLU A 111 -26.10 2.32 12.21
CA GLU A 111 -24.80 2.72 12.78
C GLU A 111 -24.42 1.79 13.94
N LEU A 112 -23.19 1.29 13.90
CA LEU A 112 -22.53 0.57 14.99
C LEU A 112 -21.32 1.39 15.44
N SER A 113 -21.40 1.95 16.64
CA SER A 113 -20.28 2.66 17.25
C SER A 113 -19.32 1.68 17.91
N ILE A 114 -18.03 1.83 17.62
CA ILE A 114 -16.91 1.09 18.22
C ILE A 114 -15.87 2.06 18.82
N ASP A 115 -16.26 3.33 19.03
CA ASP A 115 -15.41 4.33 19.67
C ASP A 115 -15.06 3.94 21.11
N ASN A 116 -13.89 4.40 21.54
CA ASN A 116 -13.30 3.89 22.77
C ASN A 116 -12.50 4.96 23.55
N PHE A 117 -12.29 6.15 22.99
CA PHE A 117 -11.44 7.21 23.55
C PHE A 117 -9.98 6.79 23.85
N TYR A 118 -9.52 5.67 23.30
CA TYR A 118 -8.11 5.23 23.35
C TYR A 118 -7.35 5.68 22.11
N THR A 119 -6.05 5.37 22.07
CA THR A 119 -5.12 5.79 21.02
C THR A 119 -5.10 4.91 19.78
N GLU A 120 -5.79 3.77 19.80
CA GLU A 120 -5.79 2.78 18.72
C GLU A 120 -7.22 2.30 18.43
N SER A 121 -7.46 2.03 17.14
CA SER A 121 -8.75 1.58 16.61
C SER A 121 -9.20 0.25 17.23
N GLN A 122 -10.52 0.11 17.40
CA GLN A 122 -11.17 -1.16 17.78
C GLN A 122 -11.57 -2.02 16.59
N LEU A 123 -11.41 -1.54 15.35
CA LEU A 123 -11.90 -2.23 14.15
C LEU A 123 -11.40 -3.68 14.07
N LYS A 124 -10.11 -3.94 14.34
CA LYS A 124 -9.52 -5.30 14.34
C LYS A 124 -9.92 -6.16 15.53
N LEU A 125 -10.47 -5.57 16.59
CA LEU A 125 -10.95 -6.27 17.78
C LEU A 125 -12.46 -6.52 17.73
N SER A 126 -13.14 -5.99 16.72
CA SER A 126 -14.57 -6.14 16.55
C SER A 126 -14.86 -7.34 15.66
N ASP A 127 -15.62 -8.28 16.19
CA ASP A 127 -16.00 -9.53 15.50
C ASP A 127 -17.32 -9.38 14.72
N THR A 128 -17.84 -8.16 14.55
CA THR A 128 -19.12 -7.97 13.86
C THR A 128 -18.98 -8.17 12.34
N PRO A 129 -20.08 -8.50 11.64
CA PRO A 129 -20.07 -8.62 10.19
C PRO A 129 -19.62 -7.33 9.48
N GLU A 130 -20.02 -6.17 10.01
CA GLU A 130 -19.64 -4.85 9.49
C GLU A 130 -18.13 -4.64 9.64
N ALA A 131 -17.57 -4.96 10.82
CA ALA A 131 -16.14 -4.86 11.06
C ALA A 131 -15.37 -5.78 10.12
N THR A 132 -15.82 -7.02 9.95
CA THR A 132 -15.22 -7.99 9.02
C THR A 132 -15.23 -7.48 7.58
N TYR A 133 -16.35 -6.91 7.13
CA TYR A 133 -16.45 -6.32 5.80
C TYR A 133 -15.47 -5.17 5.62
N ILE A 134 -15.45 -4.21 6.54
CA ILE A 134 -14.55 -3.05 6.48
C ILE A 134 -13.09 -3.48 6.57
N LEU A 135 -12.74 -4.42 7.44
CA LEU A 135 -11.39 -4.99 7.55
C LEU A 135 -10.95 -5.57 6.21
N LYS A 136 -11.80 -6.33 5.52
CA LYS A 136 -11.49 -6.85 4.19
C LYS A 136 -11.27 -5.72 3.18
N GLN A 137 -12.06 -4.65 3.22
CA GLN A 137 -11.86 -3.50 2.34
C GLN A 137 -10.55 -2.74 2.63
N LEU A 138 -10.15 -2.67 3.91
CA LEU A 138 -8.90 -2.03 4.33
C LEU A 138 -7.68 -2.93 4.15
N GLU A 139 -7.89 -4.25 4.08
CA GLU A 139 -6.88 -5.26 3.80
C GLU A 139 -6.34 -5.09 2.38
N GLY A 140 -5.30 -4.28 2.26
CA GLY A 140 -4.65 -4.06 0.97
C GLY A 140 -4.11 -2.66 0.76
N PHE A 141 -4.52 -1.65 1.55
CA PHE A 141 -3.97 -0.29 1.42
C PHE A 141 -2.46 -0.29 1.64
N ARG A 142 -1.70 -0.45 0.57
CA ARG A 142 -0.25 -0.48 0.58
C ARG A 142 0.23 0.56 -0.40
N LYS A 143 1.08 1.44 0.11
CA LYS A 143 1.79 2.41 -0.71
C LYS A 143 3.04 1.75 -1.27
N TYR A 144 3.09 1.60 -2.58
CA TYR A 144 4.21 1.06 -3.32
C TYR A 144 5.08 2.17 -3.89
N HIS A 145 6.39 1.93 -3.85
CA HIS A 145 7.43 2.87 -4.21
C HIS A 145 8.58 2.14 -4.86
N PHE A 146 8.65 2.20 -6.18
CA PHE A 146 9.70 1.52 -6.94
C PHE A 146 10.74 2.51 -7.49
N HIS A 147 10.98 3.62 -6.79
CA HIS A 147 11.86 4.67 -7.28
C HIS A 147 13.34 4.39 -7.08
N ASP A 148 13.69 3.64 -6.03
CA ASP A 148 15.09 3.32 -5.75
C ASP A 148 15.52 2.13 -6.63
N THR A 149 16.20 2.43 -7.73
CA THR A 149 16.72 1.47 -8.71
C THR A 149 18.25 1.54 -8.84
N GLY A 150 18.92 2.28 -7.93
CA GLY A 150 20.38 2.38 -7.93
C GLY A 150 21.09 1.09 -7.51
N SER A 151 22.41 1.14 -7.40
CA SER A 151 23.22 -0.03 -7.00
C SER A 151 22.89 -0.59 -5.61
N LEU A 152 22.35 0.24 -4.72
CA LEU A 152 21.89 -0.12 -3.38
C LEU A 152 20.37 -0.35 -3.31
N SER A 153 19.71 -0.42 -4.46
CA SER A 153 18.27 -0.59 -4.56
C SER A 153 17.77 -1.82 -3.79
N PRO A 154 16.56 -1.77 -3.22
CA PRO A 154 15.85 -2.94 -2.71
C PRO A 154 15.85 -4.13 -3.69
N PHE A 155 15.78 -3.89 -5.01
CA PHE A 155 15.75 -4.93 -6.02
C PHE A 155 17.03 -5.76 -6.14
N THR A 156 18.16 -5.28 -5.60
CA THR A 156 19.43 -6.02 -5.60
C THR A 156 19.56 -6.96 -4.40
N LYS A 157 18.67 -6.84 -3.41
CA LYS A 157 18.69 -7.65 -2.19
C LYS A 157 18.26 -9.09 -2.48
N GLN A 158 18.78 -10.00 -1.65
CA GLN A 158 18.27 -11.38 -1.62
C GLN A 158 16.94 -11.41 -0.88
N SER A 159 16.10 -12.36 -1.25
CA SER A 159 14.83 -12.62 -0.59
C SER A 159 14.64 -14.11 -0.40
N ASN A 160 14.02 -14.51 0.70
CA ASN A 160 13.84 -15.89 1.10
C ASN A 160 12.56 -16.48 0.49
N VAL A 161 12.67 -17.64 -0.15
CA VAL A 161 11.56 -18.27 -0.89
C VAL A 161 10.49 -18.94 -0.01
N GLN A 162 10.67 -18.93 1.31
CA GLN A 162 9.68 -19.39 2.28
C GLN A 162 9.00 -18.23 2.99
N ASN A 163 9.77 -17.19 3.35
CA ASN A 163 9.29 -16.10 4.19
C ASN A 163 8.79 -14.89 3.40
N ASP A 164 9.39 -14.59 2.25
CA ASP A 164 9.15 -13.35 1.52
C ASP A 164 8.17 -13.54 0.33
N ILE A 165 7.23 -14.48 0.44
CA ILE A 165 6.34 -14.90 -0.67
C ILE A 165 4.88 -14.49 -0.50
N TYR A 166 4.46 -14.06 0.70
CA TYR A 166 3.05 -13.86 1.02
C TYR A 166 2.43 -12.63 0.33
N TYR A 167 3.25 -11.64 -0.02
CA TYR A 167 2.84 -10.43 -0.71
C TYR A 167 4.06 -9.70 -1.28
N LEU A 168 3.89 -8.92 -2.34
CA LEU A 168 4.95 -8.03 -2.82
C LEU A 168 5.20 -6.89 -1.81
N TYR A 169 6.46 -6.67 -1.45
CA TYR A 169 6.88 -5.61 -0.55
C TYR A 169 6.76 -4.24 -1.21
N LYS A 170 6.50 -3.22 -0.38
CA LYS A 170 6.25 -1.84 -0.82
C LYS A 170 7.38 -1.27 -1.68
N ASP A 171 8.62 -1.67 -1.42
CA ASP A 171 9.84 -1.23 -2.09
C ASP A 171 10.35 -2.24 -3.12
N GLY A 172 9.68 -3.39 -3.25
CA GLY A 172 10.03 -4.44 -4.20
C GLY A 172 11.20 -5.32 -3.77
N ALA A 173 11.68 -5.23 -2.52
CA ALA A 173 12.86 -5.98 -2.06
C ALA A 173 12.74 -7.51 -2.21
N ASN A 174 11.51 -8.03 -2.19
CA ASN A 174 11.24 -9.46 -2.34
C ASN A 174 10.78 -9.89 -3.75
N LEU A 175 10.96 -9.03 -4.76
CA LEU A 175 10.47 -9.32 -6.12
C LEU A 175 10.91 -10.69 -6.64
N ALA A 176 12.14 -11.11 -6.35
CA ALA A 176 12.68 -12.40 -6.77
C ALA A 176 11.97 -13.59 -6.10
N ALA A 177 11.86 -13.62 -4.77
CA ALA A 177 11.16 -14.68 -4.05
C ALA A 177 9.67 -14.72 -4.41
N PHE A 178 9.05 -13.55 -4.58
CA PHE A 178 7.65 -13.45 -4.94
C PHE A 178 7.37 -14.00 -6.35
N LEU A 179 8.17 -13.62 -7.35
CA LEU A 179 8.08 -14.18 -8.71
C LEU A 179 8.36 -15.68 -8.74
N TYR A 180 9.34 -16.14 -7.94
CA TYR A 180 9.63 -17.56 -7.81
C TYR A 180 8.41 -18.33 -7.30
N HIS A 181 7.76 -17.82 -6.26
CA HIS A 181 6.53 -18.41 -5.73
C HIS A 181 5.40 -18.47 -6.78
N ILE A 182 5.17 -17.37 -7.51
CA ILE A 182 4.16 -17.32 -8.58
C ILE A 182 4.50 -18.35 -9.66
N ASN A 183 5.76 -18.46 -10.11
CA ASN A 183 6.17 -19.47 -11.08
C ASN A 183 5.87 -20.91 -10.61
N GLN A 184 6.05 -21.18 -9.32
CA GLN A 184 5.82 -22.51 -8.75
C GLN A 184 4.33 -22.85 -8.56
N LYS A 185 3.48 -21.86 -8.27
CA LYS A 185 2.06 -22.08 -7.91
C LYS A 185 1.07 -21.73 -9.02
N ASP A 186 1.37 -20.73 -9.82
CA ASP A 186 0.52 -20.24 -10.91
C ASP A 186 1.38 -19.84 -12.12
N LYS A 187 1.76 -20.85 -12.89
CA LYS A 187 2.52 -20.67 -14.13
C LYS A 187 1.79 -19.78 -15.12
N ILE A 188 0.46 -19.81 -15.21
CA ILE A 188 -0.27 -19.01 -16.19
C ILE A 188 -0.06 -17.53 -15.91
N THR A 189 -0.23 -17.13 -14.65
CA THR A 189 0.01 -15.75 -14.21
C THR A 189 1.48 -15.35 -14.37
N TYR A 190 2.42 -16.22 -13.99
CA TYR A 190 3.85 -15.99 -14.22
C TYR A 190 4.17 -15.70 -15.70
N HIS A 191 3.66 -16.53 -16.62
CA HIS A 191 3.89 -16.34 -18.05
C HIS A 191 3.26 -15.04 -18.56
N ARG A 192 2.09 -14.63 -18.03
CA ARG A 192 1.49 -13.31 -18.36
C ARG A 192 2.38 -12.15 -17.91
N ILE A 193 2.97 -12.23 -16.72
CA ILE A 193 3.94 -11.25 -16.23
C ILE A 193 5.13 -11.16 -17.18
N VAL A 194 5.77 -12.30 -17.48
CA VAL A 194 6.91 -12.37 -18.41
C VAL A 194 6.56 -11.81 -19.78
N LYS A 195 5.40 -12.18 -20.36
CA LYS A 195 4.96 -11.68 -21.66
C LYS A 195 4.68 -10.18 -21.67
N THR A 196 4.13 -9.65 -20.58
CA THR A 196 3.89 -8.22 -20.44
C THR A 196 5.22 -7.45 -20.37
N ILE A 197 6.20 -7.94 -19.62
CA ILE A 197 7.56 -7.36 -19.59
C ILE A 197 8.22 -7.43 -20.97
N GLN A 198 8.12 -8.55 -21.66
CA GLN A 198 8.66 -8.73 -23.02
C GLN A 198 8.09 -7.74 -24.03
N SER A 199 6.89 -7.21 -23.81
CA SER A 199 6.27 -6.22 -24.71
C SER A 199 6.97 -4.86 -24.72
N ILE A 200 7.64 -4.49 -23.60
CA ILE A 200 8.39 -3.23 -23.48
C ILE A 200 9.91 -3.42 -23.48
N ALA A 201 10.39 -4.61 -23.11
CA ALA A 201 11.80 -4.99 -23.06
C ALA A 201 12.01 -6.26 -23.89
N PRO A 202 12.05 -6.17 -25.24
CA PRO A 202 12.08 -7.36 -26.10
C PRO A 202 13.33 -8.23 -25.94
N TYR A 203 14.42 -7.66 -25.43
CA TYR A 203 15.68 -8.35 -25.13
C TYR A 203 15.57 -9.30 -23.92
N PHE A 204 14.68 -9.01 -22.97
CA PHE A 204 14.43 -9.87 -21.82
C PHE A 204 13.78 -11.20 -22.26
N SER A 205 14.39 -12.32 -21.89
CA SER A 205 13.88 -13.67 -22.15
C SER A 205 13.01 -14.15 -21.01
N ASP A 206 13.58 -14.35 -19.83
CA ASP A 206 12.85 -14.80 -18.63
C ASP A 206 13.64 -14.43 -17.38
N PHE A 207 13.01 -14.52 -16.20
CA PHE A 207 13.73 -14.45 -14.94
C PHE A 207 14.54 -15.72 -14.71
N TYR A 208 15.69 -15.58 -14.06
CA TYR A 208 16.51 -16.68 -13.59
C TYR A 208 16.42 -16.74 -12.06
N LEU A 209 15.47 -17.52 -11.55
CA LEU A 209 15.13 -17.56 -10.13
C LEU A 209 15.53 -18.91 -9.54
N VAL A 210 16.79 -19.01 -9.12
CA VAL A 210 17.36 -20.23 -8.52
C VAL A 210 17.72 -19.93 -7.06
N PRO A 211 17.00 -20.54 -6.09
CA PRO A 211 17.36 -20.41 -4.68
C PRO A 211 18.72 -21.02 -4.37
N ASN A 212 19.47 -20.39 -3.47
CA ASN A 212 20.71 -20.95 -2.93
C ASN A 212 20.43 -21.96 -1.79
N ALA A 213 21.49 -22.51 -1.18
CA ALA A 213 21.37 -23.47 -0.08
C ALA A 213 20.69 -22.91 1.20
N ASN A 214 20.52 -21.60 1.31
CA ASN A 214 19.86 -20.92 2.42
C ASN A 214 18.42 -20.49 2.08
N ASP A 215 17.82 -21.04 1.03
CA ASP A 215 16.50 -20.66 0.51
C ASP A 215 16.42 -19.19 0.06
N GLU A 216 17.53 -18.54 -0.26
CA GLU A 216 17.54 -17.17 -0.76
C GLU A 216 17.67 -17.13 -2.28
N VAL A 217 16.93 -16.21 -2.91
CA VAL A 217 16.99 -15.96 -4.34
C VAL A 217 17.26 -14.48 -4.61
N ARG A 218 18.02 -14.20 -5.68
CA ARG A 218 18.29 -12.86 -6.19
C ARG A 218 17.51 -12.62 -7.47
N LEU A 219 17.21 -11.36 -7.75
CA LEU A 219 16.60 -10.98 -9.02
C LEU A 219 17.66 -11.06 -10.12
N GLN A 220 17.53 -12.07 -10.97
CA GLN A 220 18.37 -12.26 -12.15
C GLN A 220 17.49 -12.55 -13.36
N TRP A 221 18.05 -12.36 -14.55
CA TRP A 221 17.33 -12.52 -15.81
C TRP A 221 18.23 -13.06 -16.92
N LYS A 222 17.60 -13.64 -17.94
CA LYS A 222 18.25 -14.13 -19.16
C LYS A 222 17.94 -13.22 -20.33
N ASP A 223 18.94 -12.97 -21.14
CA ASP A 223 18.77 -12.28 -22.43
C ASP A 223 18.30 -13.27 -23.51
N LYS A 224 17.62 -12.78 -24.56
CA LYS A 224 17.20 -13.63 -25.69
C LYS A 224 18.31 -13.94 -26.68
N TYR A 225 19.34 -13.11 -26.72
CA TYR A 225 20.41 -13.13 -27.71
C TYR A 225 21.75 -13.57 -27.10
N SER A 226 21.77 -13.92 -25.80
CA SER A 226 22.95 -14.37 -25.08
C SER A 226 22.58 -15.42 -24.02
N ASP A 227 23.46 -16.39 -23.80
CA ASP A 227 23.34 -17.39 -22.74
C ASP A 227 23.74 -16.86 -21.35
N MET A 228 24.16 -15.59 -21.27
CA MET A 228 24.54 -14.97 -20.01
C MET A 228 23.32 -14.72 -19.11
N VAL A 229 23.55 -14.86 -17.80
CA VAL A 229 22.61 -14.47 -16.75
C VAL A 229 23.06 -13.13 -16.18
N PHE A 230 22.14 -12.18 -16.15
CA PHE A 230 22.37 -10.82 -15.69
C PHE A 230 21.68 -10.57 -14.35
N GLY A 231 22.18 -9.62 -13.59
CA GLY A 231 21.57 -9.17 -12.34
C GLY A 231 20.58 -8.03 -12.53
N ALA A 232 19.94 -7.62 -11.43
CA ALA A 232 19.04 -6.47 -11.42
C ALA A 232 19.72 -5.15 -11.84
N THR A 233 21.01 -4.97 -11.54
CA THR A 233 21.78 -3.77 -11.87
C THR A 233 22.08 -3.61 -13.35
N ASP A 234 21.91 -4.66 -14.15
CA ASP A 234 22.13 -4.65 -15.61
C ASP A 234 20.88 -4.19 -16.37
N LEU A 235 19.76 -3.95 -15.67
CA LEU A 235 18.53 -3.42 -16.25
C LEU A 235 18.52 -1.89 -16.19
N SER A 236 17.90 -1.26 -17.18
CA SER A 236 17.56 0.17 -17.06
C SER A 236 16.58 0.40 -15.91
N ASP A 237 16.67 1.55 -15.26
CA ASP A 237 15.74 1.97 -14.19
C ASP A 237 14.27 1.79 -14.60
N GLY A 238 13.94 2.20 -15.84
CA GLY A 238 12.59 2.08 -16.39
C GLY A 238 12.13 0.63 -16.52
N THR A 239 13.01 -0.28 -16.97
CA THR A 239 12.68 -1.71 -17.11
C THR A 239 12.44 -2.34 -15.75
N LEU A 240 13.30 -2.07 -14.77
CA LEU A 240 13.19 -2.64 -13.42
C LEU A 240 11.90 -2.18 -12.72
N ARG A 241 11.58 -0.89 -12.83
CA ARG A 241 10.30 -0.34 -12.36
C ARG A 241 9.11 -1.00 -13.02
N PHE A 242 9.16 -1.18 -14.34
CA PHE A 242 8.09 -1.82 -15.07
C PHE A 242 7.91 -3.29 -14.67
N MET A 243 8.99 -4.03 -14.42
CA MET A 243 8.91 -5.41 -13.91
C MET A 243 8.20 -5.47 -12.56
N ALA A 244 8.55 -4.57 -11.63
CA ALA A 244 7.91 -4.49 -10.32
C ALA A 244 6.43 -4.12 -10.43
N LEU A 245 6.08 -3.11 -11.24
CA LEU A 245 4.70 -2.69 -11.49
C LEU A 245 3.87 -3.78 -12.18
N THR A 246 4.44 -4.45 -13.19
CA THR A 246 3.77 -5.56 -13.89
C THR A 246 3.45 -6.69 -12.91
N THR A 247 4.41 -7.04 -12.06
CA THR A 247 4.22 -8.05 -11.03
C THR A 247 3.15 -7.63 -10.03
N LEU A 248 3.18 -6.36 -9.59
CA LEU A 248 2.18 -5.80 -8.68
C LEU A 248 0.76 -5.88 -9.25
N PHE A 249 0.56 -5.56 -10.52
CA PHE A 249 -0.77 -5.54 -11.14
C PHE A 249 -1.29 -6.90 -11.61
N LEU A 250 -0.39 -7.83 -11.92
CA LEU A 250 -0.76 -9.14 -12.45
C LEU A 250 -0.65 -10.27 -11.43
N GLN A 251 -0.23 -10.01 -10.19
CA GLN A 251 -0.14 -11.05 -9.15
C GLN A 251 -1.47 -11.82 -8.97
N PRO A 252 -1.43 -13.11 -8.59
CA PRO A 252 -2.64 -13.94 -8.49
C PRO A 252 -3.70 -13.39 -7.51
N ASN A 253 -3.26 -12.78 -6.41
CA ASN A 253 -4.11 -12.20 -5.38
C ASN A 253 -3.88 -10.69 -5.34
N LEU A 254 -4.70 -9.93 -6.07
CA LEU A 254 -4.57 -8.48 -6.14
C LEU A 254 -5.06 -7.81 -4.83
N PRO A 255 -4.30 -6.88 -4.25
CA PRO A 255 -4.80 -6.05 -3.14
C PRO A 255 -6.04 -5.25 -3.56
N ASN A 256 -6.99 -5.07 -2.63
CA ASN A 256 -8.23 -4.32 -2.89
C ASN A 256 -7.99 -2.85 -3.25
N THR A 257 -6.85 -2.28 -2.85
CA THR A 257 -6.44 -0.94 -3.27
C THR A 257 -4.93 -0.87 -3.39
N ILE A 258 -4.45 -0.41 -4.54
CA ILE A 258 -3.04 -0.19 -4.82
C ILE A 258 -2.80 1.31 -4.86
N VAL A 259 -1.87 1.80 -4.05
CA VAL A 259 -1.45 3.20 -4.06
C VAL A 259 -0.01 3.24 -4.54
N ILE A 260 0.25 3.96 -5.63
CA ILE A 260 1.59 4.13 -6.19
C ILE A 260 1.93 5.62 -6.10
N ASP A 261 3.12 5.90 -5.59
CA ASP A 261 3.75 7.22 -5.59
C ASP A 261 5.07 7.09 -6.32
#